data_AF-A0A9C9NES0-F1
#
_entry.id   AF-A0A9C9NES0-F1
#
_cell.length_a   1.000
_cell.length_b   1.000
_cell.length_c   1.000
_cell.angle_alpha   90.00
_cell.angle_beta   90.00
_cell.angle_gamma   90.00
#
_symmetry.space_group_name_H-M   'P 1'
#
loop_
_entity.id
_entity.type
_entity.pdbx_description
1 polymer ?
#
loop_
_entity_poly.entity_id
_entity_poly.type
_entity_poly.pdbx_seq_one_letter_code
_entity_poly.pdbx_strand_id
1 'polypeptide(L)'
;MIRWIRDILARRSPDLRREAMVLVTMHGPKGAWIEARDRRRAAEKQARWDASSVNERRHWSAVMREIEHKTGYRHLPGTATRIRK
;
A
#
# COMPACT_ATOMS: atom_id res chain seq x y z
N MET A 1 8.34 -7.75 27.38
CA MET A 1 8.90 -7.17 26.14
C MET A 1 7.96 -7.39 24.93
N ILE A 2 6.66 -7.06 25.05
CA ILE A 2 5.63 -7.37 24.01
C ILE A 2 4.75 -6.13 23.68
N ARG A 3 5.06 -4.96 24.27
CA ARG A 3 4.23 -3.75 24.16
C ARG A 3 4.55 -2.86 22.94
N TRP A 4 5.70 -3.06 22.28
CA TRP A 4 6.16 -2.21 21.17
C TRP A 4 5.56 -2.56 19.80
N ILE A 5 5.22 -3.83 19.56
CA ILE A 5 4.67 -4.27 18.26
C ILE A 5 3.26 -3.71 18.05
N ARG A 6 2.49 -3.55 19.13
CA ARG A 6 1.13 -3.02 19.08
C ARG A 6 1.12 -1.49 18.87
N ASP A 7 2.13 -0.79 19.36
CA ASP A 7 2.27 0.67 19.19
C ASP A 7 2.63 1.06 17.74
N ILE A 8 3.50 0.27 17.08
CA ILE A 8 3.86 0.47 15.66
C ILE A 8 2.66 0.24 14.74
N LEU A 9 1.75 -0.67 15.09
CA LEU A 9 0.55 -0.96 14.30
C LEU A 9 -0.60 0.03 14.57
N ALA A 10 -0.73 0.55 15.80
CA ALA A 10 -1.78 1.50 16.17
C ALA A 10 -1.46 2.95 15.74
N ARG A 11 -0.19 3.38 15.83
CA ARG A 11 0.26 4.68 15.31
C ARG A 11 0.29 4.77 13.78
N ARG A 12 0.41 3.63 13.07
CA ARG A 12 0.48 3.58 11.60
C ARG A 12 -0.78 4.01 10.87
N SER A 13 -1.95 3.88 11.49
CA SER A 13 -3.25 4.08 10.82
C SER A 13 -3.53 5.53 10.37
N PRO A 14 -3.30 6.57 11.20
CA PRO A 14 -3.43 7.96 10.75
C PRO A 14 -2.36 8.37 9.73
N ASP A 15 -1.12 7.89 9.87
CA ASP A 15 -0.05 8.22 8.92
C ASP A 15 -0.30 7.62 7.54
N LEU A 16 -0.77 6.37 7.47
CA LEU A 16 -1.19 5.73 6.21
C LEU A 16 -2.30 6.52 5.51
N ARG A 17 -3.28 7.01 6.28
CA ARG A 17 -4.40 7.81 5.76
C ARG A 17 -3.93 9.16 5.25
N ARG A 18 -3.06 9.83 5.99
CA ARG A 18 -2.49 11.11 5.60
C ARG A 18 -1.64 10.96 4.34
N GLU A 19 -0.82 9.93 4.27
CA GLU A 19 0.03 9.65 3.12
C GLU A 19 -0.78 9.28 1.87
N ALA A 20 -1.80 8.41 2.01
CA ALA A 20 -2.75 8.12 0.93
C ALA A 20 -3.45 9.41 0.44
N MET A 21 -3.88 10.28 1.35
CA MET A 21 -4.52 11.54 1.01
C MET A 21 -3.57 12.48 0.28
N VAL A 22 -2.34 12.65 0.75
CA VAL A 22 -1.31 13.47 0.09
C VAL A 22 -1.06 12.98 -1.33
N LEU A 23 -0.89 11.67 -1.52
CA LEU A 23 -0.68 11.09 -2.85
C LEU A 23 -1.89 11.33 -3.77
N VAL A 24 -3.12 11.16 -3.26
CA VAL A 24 -4.34 11.43 -4.01
C VAL A 24 -4.47 12.91 -4.37
N THR A 25 -4.14 13.82 -3.46
CA THR A 25 -4.16 15.26 -3.73
C THR A 25 -3.13 15.66 -4.79
N MET A 26 -1.93 15.07 -4.76
CA MET A 26 -0.84 15.42 -5.68
C MET A 26 -0.99 14.80 -7.08
N HIS A 27 -1.50 13.57 -7.17
CA HIS A 27 -1.46 12.78 -8.41
C HIS A 27 -2.85 12.30 -8.90
N GLY A 28 -3.90 12.62 -8.16
CA GLY A 28 -5.23 12.03 -8.36
C GLY A 28 -5.30 10.55 -7.96
N PRO A 29 -6.49 9.93 -7.96
CA PRO A 29 -6.69 8.56 -7.47
C PRO A 29 -5.84 7.50 -8.18
N LYS A 30 -5.80 7.55 -9.51
CA LYS A 30 -5.05 6.61 -10.35
C LYS A 30 -3.54 6.81 -10.21
N GLY A 31 -3.08 8.06 -10.21
CA GLY A 31 -1.67 8.38 -10.06
C GLY A 31 -1.14 7.99 -8.67
N ALA A 32 -1.90 8.27 -7.62
CA ALA A 32 -1.59 7.87 -6.25
C ALA A 32 -1.45 6.34 -6.11
N TRP A 33 -2.34 5.58 -6.75
CA TRP A 33 -2.29 4.13 -6.72
C TRP A 33 -1.06 3.58 -7.46
N ILE A 34 -0.71 4.15 -8.61
CA ILE A 34 0.49 3.76 -9.38
C ILE A 34 1.76 4.05 -8.57
N GLU A 35 1.85 5.24 -7.99
CA GLU A 35 2.99 5.66 -7.16
C GLU A 35 3.18 4.72 -5.96
N ALA A 36 2.09 4.40 -5.25
CA ALA A 36 2.13 3.44 -4.14
C ALA A 36 2.51 2.02 -4.60
N ARG A 37 2.07 1.59 -5.79
CA ARG A 37 2.46 0.29 -6.38
C ARG A 37 3.95 0.26 -6.69
N ASP A 38 4.50 1.32 -7.25
CA ASP A 38 5.89 1.37 -7.67
C ASP A 38 6.83 1.40 -6.45
N ARG A 39 6.46 2.12 -5.39
CA ARG A 39 7.16 2.05 -4.10
C ARG A 39 7.07 0.67 -3.45
N ARG A 40 5.92 0.00 -3.54
CA ARG A 40 5.78 -1.40 -3.11
C ARG A 40 6.73 -2.33 -3.88
N ARG A 41 6.86 -2.16 -5.20
CA ARG A 41 7.77 -2.95 -6.05
C ARG A 41 9.24 -2.67 -5.72
N ALA A 42 9.60 -1.41 -5.45
CA ALA A 42 10.93 -1.05 -5.00
C ALA A 42 11.26 -1.76 -3.67
N ALA A 43 10.35 -1.69 -2.69
CA ALA A 43 10.49 -2.38 -1.41
C ALA A 43 10.56 -3.91 -1.58
N GLU A 44 9.83 -4.50 -2.52
CA GLU A 44 9.90 -5.93 -2.83
C GLU A 44 11.26 -6.34 -3.42
N LYS A 45 11.83 -5.51 -4.30
CA LYS A 45 13.19 -5.73 -4.83
C LYS A 45 14.23 -5.64 -3.73
N GLN A 46 14.07 -4.69 -2.80
CA GLN A 46 14.97 -4.49 -1.67
C GLN A 46 14.81 -5.56 -0.59
N ALA A 47 13.62 -6.14 -0.42
CA ALA A 47 13.34 -7.19 0.55
C ALA A 47 14.09 -8.51 0.30
N ARG A 48 14.64 -8.70 -0.91
CA ARG A 48 15.58 -9.79 -1.16
C ARG A 48 16.90 -9.64 -0.41
N TRP A 49 17.25 -8.42 -0.02
CA TRP A 49 18.54 -8.05 0.58
C TRP A 49 18.42 -7.56 2.02
N ASP A 50 17.24 -7.08 2.44
CA ASP A 50 16.99 -6.57 3.78
C ASP A 50 15.57 -6.90 4.29
N ALA A 51 15.49 -7.60 5.42
CA ALA A 51 14.24 -7.97 6.07
C ALA A 51 13.40 -6.75 6.50
N SER A 52 14.01 -5.59 6.73
CA SER A 52 13.30 -4.34 7.08
C SER A 52 12.40 -3.86 5.93
N SER A 53 12.76 -4.18 4.68
CA SER A 53 11.98 -3.84 3.49
C SER A 53 10.68 -4.65 3.38
N VAL A 54 10.53 -5.75 4.15
CA VAL A 54 9.26 -6.50 4.25
C VAL A 54 8.19 -5.65 4.93
N ASN A 55 8.56 -4.86 5.94
CA ASN A 55 7.64 -3.95 6.64
C ASN A 55 7.22 -2.78 5.76
N GLU A 56 8.10 -2.35 4.87
CA GLU A 56 7.82 -1.30 3.89
C GLU A 56 6.92 -1.80 2.76
N ARG A 57 7.13 -3.02 2.26
CA ARG A 57 6.21 -3.65 1.29
C ARG A 57 4.78 -3.76 1.86
N ARG A 58 4.66 -4.13 3.13
CA ARG A 58 3.36 -4.18 3.84
C ARG A 58 2.75 -2.80 4.00
N HIS A 59 3.56 -1.78 4.27
CA HIS A 59 3.15 -0.37 4.35
C HIS A 59 2.50 0.10 3.06
N TRP A 60 3.21 -0.01 1.94
CA TRP A 60 2.70 0.44 0.64
C TRP A 60 1.47 -0.35 0.19
N SER A 61 1.38 -1.63 0.56
CA SER A 61 0.17 -2.42 0.33
C SER A 61 -1.05 -1.88 1.11
N ALA A 62 -0.85 -1.35 2.32
CA ALA A 62 -1.90 -0.72 3.10
C ALA A 62 -2.29 0.66 2.54
N VAL A 63 -1.31 1.46 2.10
CA VAL A 63 -1.55 2.76 1.41
C VAL A 63 -2.42 2.56 0.17
N MET A 64 -2.09 1.56 -0.67
CA MET A 64 -2.89 1.24 -1.86
C MET A 64 -4.35 0.93 -1.49
N ARG A 65 -4.60 0.12 -0.46
CA ARG A 65 -5.97 -0.21 -0.01
C ARG A 65 -6.71 1.01 0.52
N GLU A 66 -6.03 1.90 1.24
CA GLU A 66 -6.66 3.13 1.75
C GLU A 66 -7.01 4.09 0.59
N ILE A 67 -6.16 4.18 -0.44
CA ILE A 67 -6.46 4.94 -1.67
C ILE A 67 -7.71 4.36 -2.34
N GLU A 68 -7.78 3.03 -2.52
CA GLU A 68 -8.95 2.36 -3.12
C GLU A 68 -10.22 2.62 -2.31
N HIS A 69 -10.14 2.49 -0.98
CA HIS A 69 -11.26 2.71 -0.08
C HIS A 69 -11.76 4.17 -0.08
N LYS A 70 -10.84 5.15 -0.11
CA LYS A 70 -11.18 6.57 -0.04
C LYS A 70 -11.67 7.15 -1.36
N THR A 71 -11.12 6.70 -2.46
CA THR A 71 -11.42 7.28 -3.79
C THR A 71 -12.45 6.47 -4.56
N GLY A 72 -12.80 5.27 -4.09
CA GLY A 72 -13.61 4.31 -4.86
C GLY A 72 -12.90 3.74 -6.08
N TYR A 73 -11.64 4.14 -6.33
CA TYR A 73 -10.83 3.61 -7.41
C TYR A 73 -10.54 2.14 -7.14
N ARG A 74 -11.14 1.25 -7.91
CA ARG A 74 -10.89 -0.19 -7.82
C ARG A 74 -9.97 -0.58 -8.96
N HIS A 75 -8.70 -0.86 -8.65
CA HIS A 75 -7.83 -1.49 -9.63
C HIS A 75 -8.31 -2.93 -9.83
N LEU A 76 -9.16 -3.16 -10.83
CA LEU A 76 -9.50 -4.51 -11.25
C LEU A 76 -8.19 -5.20 -11.63
N PRO A 77 -7.77 -6.28 -10.95
CA PRO A 77 -6.76 -7.16 -11.53
C PRO A 77 -7.35 -7.56 -12.87
N GLY A 78 -6.71 -7.13 -13.97
CA GLY A 78 -7.24 -7.30 -15.31
C GLY A 78 -7.82 -8.69 -15.42
N THR A 79 -9.11 -8.75 -15.76
CA THR A 79 -9.93 -9.94 -15.95
C THR A 79 -9.09 -11.17 -16.28
N ALA A 80 -8.59 -11.85 -15.24
CA ALA A 80 -8.28 -13.26 -15.33
C ALA A 80 -9.64 -13.92 -15.23
N THR A 81 -10.35 -13.89 -16.37
CA THR A 81 -11.56 -14.66 -16.59
C THR A 81 -11.16 -16.11 -16.36
N ARG A 82 -11.36 -16.57 -15.12
CA ARG A 82 -11.29 -17.99 -14.79
C ARG A 82 -12.55 -18.59 -15.38
N ILE A 83 -12.57 -18.72 -16.71
CA ILE A 83 -13.52 -19.59 -17.41
C ILE A 83 -13.14 -20.99 -16.93
N ARG A 84 -13.86 -21.48 -15.92
CA ARG A 84 -13.89 -22.91 -15.63
C ARG A 84 -14.48 -23.57 -16.88
N LYS A 85 -13.63 -24.28 -17.64
CA LYS A 85 -14.08 -25.38 -18.49
C LYS A 85 -14.04 -26.65 -17.66
#